data_AF-A0A5M3MV79-F1
#
_entry.id   AF-A0A5M3MV79-F1
#
_cell.length_a   1.000
_cell.length_b   1.000
_cell.length_c   1.000
_cell.angle_alpha   90.00
_cell.angle_beta   90.00
_cell.angle_gamma   90.00
#
_symmetry.space_group_name_H-M   'P 1'
#
loop_
_entity.id
_entity.type
_entity.pdbx_description
1 polymer ?
#
loop_
_entity_poly.entity_id
_entity_poly.type
_entity_poly.pdbx_seq_one_letter_code
_entity_poly.pdbx_strand_id
1 'polypeptide(L)'
;MAPDGDKAGDDVVVGDSNVCLPEHCFHAFDALYCSLTSNEPITPTFPDDEYPLFVTWNTRSSRSGRPPRLRGCIGNFEPQPLRDGIAEYALISAFKDSRFRKIEEKELPALECGVSLLTDFEDADSYLDWTVGTHGIYISFQNPSLYPSSQTSSNSPSPLSSSPFLPRFTSRHTLTATYLPDVMPEQGWDKVEAVDSAIHKAGWKGTVTEDIRRSVTLRRYQSRKCTVGWDEFVQWRRAHGDESM
;
A
#
# COMPACT_ATOMS: atom_id res chain seq x y z
N MET A 1 -41.49 6.92 42.74
CA MET A 1 -41.27 5.97 41.64
C MET A 1 -40.70 6.77 40.50
N ALA A 2 -39.37 6.83 40.40
CA ALA A 2 -38.70 7.24 39.16
C ALA A 2 -38.97 6.15 38.10
N PRO A 3 -38.91 6.50 36.81
CA PRO A 3 -37.64 6.36 36.11
C PRO A 3 -37.28 7.53 35.17
N ASP A 4 -35.97 7.68 35.02
CA ASP A 4 -35.17 7.86 33.79
C ASP A 4 -35.58 8.96 32.81
N GLY A 5 -34.79 10.01 32.54
CA GLY A 5 -33.33 10.04 32.48
C GLY A 5 -32.87 9.75 31.07
N ASP A 6 -33.20 10.61 30.10
CA ASP A 6 -32.64 10.55 28.75
C ASP A 6 -31.75 11.78 28.55
N LYS A 7 -30.47 11.61 28.87
CA LYS A 7 -29.42 12.54 28.45
C LYS A 7 -29.17 12.23 26.98
N ALA A 8 -29.49 13.19 26.11
CA ALA A 8 -28.97 13.21 24.76
C ALA A 8 -27.44 13.11 24.84
N GLY A 9 -26.93 11.91 24.53
CA GLY A 9 -25.53 11.67 24.25
C GLY A 9 -25.20 12.45 22.99
N ASP A 10 -24.34 13.43 23.15
CA ASP A 10 -23.62 14.05 22.06
C ASP A 10 -22.74 12.94 21.47
N ASP A 11 -23.25 12.24 20.46
CA ASP A 11 -22.44 11.37 19.61
C ASP A 11 -21.46 12.27 18.87
N VAL A 12 -20.34 12.55 19.52
CA VAL A 12 -19.16 13.09 18.88
C VAL A 12 -18.71 12.01 17.91
N VAL A 13 -19.14 12.16 16.67
CA VAL A 13 -18.57 11.47 15.52
C VAL A 13 -17.08 11.81 15.55
N VAL A 14 -16.26 10.87 15.99
CA VAL A 14 -14.80 10.98 16.02
C VAL A 14 -14.34 11.03 14.57
N GLY A 15 -14.30 12.25 14.01
CA GLY A 15 -13.81 12.52 12.69
C GLY A 15 -12.30 12.32 12.65
N ASP A 16 -11.87 11.34 11.85
CA ASP A 16 -10.56 11.19 11.22
C ASP A 16 -9.38 11.60 12.11
N SER A 17 -9.10 10.79 13.14
CA SER A 17 -7.78 10.79 13.76
C SER A 17 -6.76 10.48 12.67
N ASN A 18 -5.99 11.49 12.23
CA ASN A 18 -4.99 11.34 11.18
C ASN A 18 -3.93 10.34 11.62
N VAL A 19 -4.14 9.06 11.30
CA VAL A 19 -3.24 7.96 11.67
C VAL A 19 -1.86 8.10 11.04
N CYS A 20 -1.72 8.86 9.96
CA CYS A 20 -0.43 9.12 9.32
C CYS A 20 0.09 10.50 9.70
N LEU A 21 0.97 10.53 10.70
CA LEU A 21 1.50 11.75 11.28
C LEU A 21 2.83 12.18 10.64
N PRO A 22 3.16 13.50 10.60
CA PRO A 22 4.47 13.98 10.13
C PRO A 22 5.67 13.33 10.84
N GLU A 23 5.51 12.92 12.08
CA GLU A 23 6.51 12.22 12.89
C GLU A 23 6.97 10.90 12.25
N HIS A 24 6.08 10.21 11.52
CA HIS A 24 6.44 9.03 10.73
C HIS A 24 7.42 9.40 9.62
N CYS A 25 7.15 10.51 8.95
CA CYS A 25 8.00 11.06 7.90
C CYS A 25 9.36 11.55 8.48
N PHE A 26 9.39 12.13 9.69
CA PHE A 26 10.63 12.50 10.37
C PHE A 26 11.47 11.29 10.79
N HIS A 27 10.84 10.23 11.30
CA HIS A 27 11.52 8.98 11.64
C HIS A 27 12.14 8.28 10.42
N ALA A 28 11.46 8.31 9.28
CA ALA A 28 12.01 7.84 8.01
C ALA A 28 13.25 8.65 7.58
N PHE A 29 13.18 9.99 7.69
CA PHE A 29 14.33 10.86 7.42
C PHE A 29 15.48 10.63 8.39
N ASP A 30 15.20 10.46 9.68
CA ASP A 30 16.19 10.19 10.70
C ASP A 30 16.94 8.88 10.41
N ALA A 31 16.23 7.81 10.08
CA ALA A 31 16.84 6.55 9.70
C ALA A 31 17.79 6.71 8.49
N LEU A 32 17.35 7.42 7.44
CA LEU A 32 18.19 7.70 6.28
C LEU A 32 19.39 8.57 6.64
N TYR A 33 19.17 9.65 7.38
CA TYR A 33 20.19 10.59 7.80
C TYR A 33 21.29 9.92 8.62
N CYS A 34 20.92 9.14 9.64
CA CYS A 34 21.85 8.41 10.49
C CYS A 34 22.53 7.25 9.75
N SER A 35 21.95 6.74 8.66
CA SER A 35 22.63 5.75 7.80
C SER A 35 23.69 6.37 6.87
N LEU A 36 23.52 7.65 6.52
CA LEU A 36 24.41 8.40 5.62
C LEU A 36 25.45 9.22 6.39
N THR A 37 25.20 9.51 7.66
CA THR A 37 26.05 10.28 8.55
C THR A 37 26.47 9.45 9.76
N SER A 38 27.38 9.94 10.58
CA SER A 38 27.80 9.25 11.82
C SER A 38 26.93 9.60 13.03
N ASN A 39 25.73 10.14 12.82
CA ASN A 39 24.84 10.56 13.90
C ASN A 39 23.98 9.39 14.43
N GLU A 40 23.50 9.55 15.66
CA GLU A 40 22.63 8.59 16.31
C GLU A 40 21.13 8.88 16.05
N PRO A 41 20.30 7.84 15.92
CA PRO A 41 18.86 8.00 15.69
C PRO A 41 18.15 8.55 16.93
N ILE A 42 17.13 9.36 16.70
CA ILE A 42 16.23 9.88 17.72
C ILE A 42 15.13 8.85 17.99
N THR A 43 14.84 8.59 19.25
CA THR A 43 13.80 7.62 19.62
C THR A 43 12.41 8.16 19.25
N PRO A 44 11.61 7.44 18.44
CA PRO A 44 10.27 7.88 18.06
C PRO A 44 9.31 7.83 19.27
N THR A 45 8.45 8.85 19.38
CA THR A 45 7.48 9.00 20.48
C THR A 45 6.04 8.66 20.08
N PHE A 46 5.78 8.40 18.80
CA PHE A 46 4.45 8.04 18.29
C PHE A 46 4.05 6.60 18.66
N PRO A 47 2.74 6.27 18.66
CA PRO A 47 2.23 4.91 18.88
C PRO A 47 2.80 3.91 17.86
N ASP A 48 3.13 2.71 18.32
CA ASP A 48 3.75 1.67 17.48
C ASP A 48 2.74 0.64 16.98
N ASP A 49 1.62 1.14 16.46
CA ASP A 49 0.59 0.30 15.84
C ASP A 49 1.13 -0.39 14.58
N GLU A 50 0.42 -1.40 14.06
CA GLU A 50 0.85 -2.14 12.87
C GLU A 50 0.05 -1.74 11.63
N TYR A 51 0.76 -1.37 10.56
CA TYR A 51 0.14 -1.01 9.29
C TYR A 51 0.94 -1.56 8.11
N PRO A 52 0.29 -1.98 7.01
CA PRO A 52 0.96 -2.08 5.74
C PRO A 52 1.37 -0.67 5.30
N LEU A 53 2.63 -0.51 4.90
CA LEU A 53 3.20 0.83 4.73
C LEU A 53 4.09 0.93 3.50
N PHE A 54 4.20 2.15 2.99
CA PHE A 54 5.09 2.53 1.91
C PHE A 54 5.89 3.78 2.31
N VAL A 55 7.20 3.74 2.08
CA VAL A 55 8.06 4.92 2.20
C VAL A 55 8.49 5.37 0.81
N THR A 56 8.33 6.67 0.56
CA THR A 56 8.59 7.32 -0.71
C THR A 56 9.58 8.45 -0.51
N TRP A 57 10.63 8.48 -1.32
CA TRP A 57 11.54 9.60 -1.47
C TRP A 57 11.21 10.34 -2.75
N ASN A 58 11.08 11.66 -2.67
CA ASN A 58 11.01 12.54 -3.81
C ASN A 58 12.16 13.55 -3.79
N THR A 59 12.58 14.01 -4.96
CA THR A 59 13.48 15.16 -5.12
C THR A 59 12.66 16.40 -5.45
N ARG A 60 12.71 17.41 -4.59
CA ARG A 60 12.11 18.73 -4.79
C ARG A 60 12.93 19.53 -5.79
N SER A 61 12.26 20.27 -6.66
CA SER A 61 12.94 21.18 -7.58
C SER A 61 13.29 22.49 -6.88
N SER A 62 14.48 23.02 -7.13
CA SER A 62 14.85 24.38 -6.72
C SER A 62 14.04 25.47 -7.45
N ARG A 63 13.36 25.13 -8.56
CA ARG A 63 12.47 26.04 -9.28
C ARG A 63 11.07 25.94 -8.71
N SER A 64 10.55 27.06 -8.22
CA SER A 64 9.19 27.13 -7.65
C SER A 64 8.13 26.64 -8.66
N GLY A 65 7.18 25.86 -8.18
CA GLY A 65 6.01 25.41 -8.96
C GLY A 65 6.22 24.15 -9.79
N ARG A 66 7.39 23.50 -9.74
CA ARG A 66 7.55 22.15 -10.30
C ARG A 66 7.19 21.08 -9.27
N PRO A 67 6.42 20.04 -9.64
CA PRO A 67 6.11 18.96 -8.73
C PRO A 67 7.39 18.20 -8.33
N PRO A 68 7.44 17.63 -7.11
CA PRO A 68 8.50 16.73 -6.71
C PRO A 68 8.62 15.54 -7.68
N ARG A 69 9.84 15.04 -7.86
CA ARG A 69 10.12 13.89 -8.73
C ARG A 69 10.43 12.66 -7.89
N LEU A 70 9.82 11.53 -8.21
CA LEU A 70 10.11 10.26 -7.54
C LEU A 70 11.60 9.92 -7.55
N ARG A 71 12.15 9.57 -6.37
CA ARG A 71 13.55 9.24 -6.11
C ARG A 71 13.75 7.86 -5.47
N GLY A 72 12.67 7.25 -4.98
CA GLY A 72 12.58 5.87 -4.50
C GLY A 72 11.21 5.64 -3.88
N CYS A 73 10.63 4.44 -4.01
CA CYS A 73 9.39 4.09 -3.30
C CYS A 73 9.27 2.59 -3.17
N ILE A 74 9.27 2.09 -1.92
CA ILE A 74 9.12 0.68 -1.59
C ILE A 74 8.26 0.57 -0.32
N GLY A 75 7.48 -0.49 -0.24
CA GLY A 75 6.60 -0.81 0.88
C GLY A 75 6.14 -2.26 0.81
N ASN A 76 5.20 -2.61 1.67
CA ASN A 76 4.60 -3.94 1.71
C ASN A 76 3.09 -3.88 1.97
N PHE A 77 2.45 -5.03 1.84
CA PHE A 77 1.03 -5.23 2.13
C PHE A 77 0.78 -6.01 3.43
N GLU A 78 1.85 -6.37 4.13
CA GLU A 78 1.79 -7.06 5.42
C GLU A 78 1.96 -6.03 6.54
N PRO A 79 1.06 -5.96 7.53
CA PRO A 79 1.20 -5.02 8.63
C PRO A 79 2.58 -5.14 9.31
N GLN A 80 3.24 -4.01 9.53
CA GLN A 80 4.50 -3.92 10.28
C GLN A 80 4.34 -2.92 11.42
N PRO A 81 5.00 -3.14 12.57
CA PRO A 81 5.15 -2.10 13.60
C PRO A 81 5.73 -0.85 12.98
N LEU A 82 5.09 0.31 13.22
CA LEU A 82 5.44 1.56 12.55
C LEU A 82 6.91 1.95 12.77
N ARG A 83 7.45 1.78 13.99
CA ARG A 83 8.82 2.20 14.31
C ARG A 83 9.86 1.44 13.49
N ASP A 84 9.78 0.12 13.48
CA ASP A 84 10.74 -0.72 12.75
C ASP A 84 10.47 -0.69 11.25
N GLY A 85 9.19 -0.83 10.86
CA GLY A 85 8.79 -0.86 9.47
C GLY A 85 9.12 0.43 8.73
N ILE A 86 8.83 1.61 9.30
CA ILE A 86 9.17 2.88 8.65
C ILE A 86 10.69 3.00 8.47
N ALA A 87 11.48 2.73 9.51
CA ALA A 87 12.94 2.85 9.43
C ALA A 87 13.52 1.87 8.39
N GLU A 88 13.05 0.63 8.37
CA GLU A 88 13.50 -0.37 7.40
C GLU A 88 13.14 0.04 5.96
N TYR A 89 11.86 0.35 5.71
CA TYR A 89 11.41 0.70 4.36
C TYR A 89 11.93 2.06 3.88
N ALA A 90 12.30 2.97 4.78
CA ALA A 90 13.04 4.19 4.45
C ALA A 90 14.40 3.86 3.81
N LEU A 91 15.16 2.93 4.40
CA LEU A 91 16.46 2.52 3.87
C LEU A 91 16.33 1.63 2.63
N ILE A 92 15.35 0.73 2.59
CA ILE A 92 15.09 -0.09 1.40
C ILE A 92 14.72 0.80 0.20
N SER A 93 13.80 1.75 0.38
CA SER A 93 13.40 2.67 -0.69
C SER A 93 14.52 3.60 -1.13
N ALA A 94 15.43 3.99 -0.23
CA ALA A 94 16.59 4.82 -0.54
C ALA A 94 17.73 4.07 -1.26
N PHE A 95 17.96 2.79 -0.92
CA PHE A 95 19.18 2.07 -1.30
C PHE A 95 18.96 0.83 -2.16
N LYS A 96 17.75 0.28 -2.19
CA LYS A 96 17.43 -1.00 -2.84
C LYS A 96 16.32 -0.90 -3.90
N ASP A 97 15.78 0.29 -4.15
CA ASP A 97 14.90 0.52 -5.30
C ASP A 97 15.73 0.51 -6.60
N SER A 98 15.67 -0.60 -7.35
CA SER A 98 16.49 -0.85 -8.53
C SER A 98 16.27 0.13 -9.70
N ARG A 99 15.18 0.91 -9.65
CA ARG A 99 14.89 1.97 -10.64
C ARG A 99 15.80 3.19 -10.47
N PHE A 100 16.42 3.34 -9.31
CA PHE A 100 17.22 4.51 -8.95
C PHE A 100 18.60 4.10 -8.41
N ARG A 101 19.57 5.02 -8.47
CA ARG A 101 20.83 4.83 -7.74
C ARG A 101 20.58 5.06 -6.25
N LYS A 102 21.44 4.49 -5.39
CA LYS A 102 21.40 4.76 -3.95
C LYS A 102 21.40 6.28 -3.70
N ILE A 103 20.60 6.73 -2.74
CA ILE A 103 20.61 8.12 -2.28
C ILE A 103 21.95 8.41 -1.60
N GLU A 104 22.54 9.56 -1.92
CA GLU A 104 23.79 10.05 -1.30
C GLU A 104 23.51 11.21 -0.33
N GLU A 105 24.38 11.40 0.67
CA GLU A 105 24.24 12.46 1.69
C GLU A 105 24.02 13.86 1.09
N LYS A 106 24.73 14.19 0.00
CA LYS A 106 24.59 15.48 -0.69
C LYS A 106 23.19 15.73 -1.28
N GLU A 107 22.38 14.69 -1.47
CA GLU A 107 21.02 14.79 -1.99
C GLU A 107 20.01 15.18 -0.90
N LEU A 108 20.34 14.96 0.39
CA LEU A 108 19.45 15.17 1.52
C LEU A 108 18.73 16.54 1.50
N PRO A 109 19.39 17.68 1.21
CA PRO A 109 18.73 18.98 1.19
C PRO A 109 17.64 19.14 0.13
N ALA A 110 17.64 18.30 -0.90
CA ALA A 110 16.65 18.31 -1.96
C ALA A 110 15.52 17.28 -1.75
N LEU A 111 15.57 16.47 -0.69
CA LEU A 111 14.61 15.40 -0.50
C LEU A 111 13.31 15.87 0.16
N GLU A 112 12.27 15.14 -0.17
CA GLU A 112 10.98 15.09 0.51
C GLU A 112 10.70 13.62 0.82
N CYS A 113 10.31 13.34 2.06
CA CYS A 113 9.87 12.02 2.48
C CYS A 113 8.35 11.98 2.47
N GLY A 114 7.76 10.91 1.97
CA GLY A 114 6.37 10.58 2.15
C GLY A 114 6.20 9.20 2.76
N VAL A 115 5.33 9.10 3.76
CA VAL A 115 4.88 7.81 4.33
C VAL A 115 3.42 7.64 3.97
N SER A 116 3.05 6.43 3.54
CA SER A 116 1.65 6.06 3.26
C SER A 116 1.30 4.82 4.06
N LEU A 117 0.28 4.92 4.91
CA LEU A 117 -0.27 3.81 5.70
C LEU A 117 -1.57 3.33 5.05
N LEU A 118 -1.66 2.03 4.80
CA LEU A 118 -2.87 1.43 4.24
C LEU A 118 -3.85 1.12 5.37
N THR A 119 -5.10 1.53 5.19
CA THR A 119 -6.14 1.59 6.22
C THR A 119 -7.48 1.10 5.66
N ASP A 120 -8.47 0.91 6.54
CA ASP A 120 -9.86 0.67 6.14
C ASP A 120 -10.02 -0.52 5.17
N PHE A 121 -9.34 -1.64 5.46
CA PHE A 121 -9.44 -2.85 4.64
C PHE A 121 -10.81 -3.52 4.79
N GLU A 122 -11.52 -3.66 3.67
CA GLU A 122 -12.85 -4.25 3.61
C GLU A 122 -12.93 -5.26 2.46
N ASP A 123 -13.62 -6.38 2.69
CA ASP A 123 -14.01 -7.28 1.63
C ASP A 123 -15.13 -6.65 0.80
N ALA A 124 -14.96 -6.61 -0.52
CA ALA A 124 -15.94 -6.01 -1.43
C ALA A 124 -17.00 -7.04 -1.85
N ASP A 125 -18.24 -6.59 -2.02
CA ASP A 125 -19.37 -7.45 -2.43
C ASP A 125 -19.22 -7.97 -3.87
N SER A 126 -18.49 -7.24 -4.71
CA SER A 126 -18.17 -7.61 -6.08
C SER A 126 -16.86 -6.97 -6.53
N TYR A 127 -16.32 -7.41 -7.68
CA TYR A 127 -15.13 -6.80 -8.29
C TYR A 127 -15.31 -5.31 -8.69
N LEU A 128 -16.55 -4.79 -8.64
CA LEU A 128 -16.89 -3.38 -8.91
C LEU A 128 -17.24 -2.58 -7.65
N ASP A 129 -17.27 -3.20 -6.47
CA ASP A 129 -17.68 -2.57 -5.22
C ASP A 129 -16.51 -1.82 -4.55
N TRP A 130 -16.08 -0.73 -5.19
CA TRP A 130 -15.06 0.21 -4.70
C TRP A 130 -15.23 1.55 -5.42
N THR A 131 -14.38 2.55 -5.13
CA THR A 131 -14.53 3.92 -5.65
C THR A 131 -13.20 4.41 -6.18
N VAL A 132 -13.18 4.79 -7.46
CA VAL A 132 -11.97 5.29 -8.14
C VAL A 132 -11.50 6.57 -7.46
N GLY A 133 -10.21 6.66 -7.17
CA GLY A 133 -9.59 7.80 -6.48
C GLY A 133 -9.81 7.84 -4.98
N THR A 134 -10.55 6.89 -4.41
CA THR A 134 -10.71 6.73 -2.97
C THR A 134 -10.09 5.42 -2.49
N HIS A 135 -10.39 4.32 -3.19
CA HIS A 135 -10.01 2.99 -2.79
C HIS A 135 -8.85 2.45 -3.64
N GLY A 136 -7.87 1.86 -2.97
CA GLY A 136 -6.97 0.88 -3.56
C GLY A 136 -7.68 -0.48 -3.64
N ILE A 137 -7.16 -1.35 -4.50
CA ILE A 137 -7.70 -2.71 -4.67
C ILE A 137 -6.61 -3.74 -4.41
N TYR A 138 -6.97 -4.81 -3.72
CA TYR A 138 -6.20 -6.04 -3.61
C TYR A 138 -7.08 -7.16 -4.17
N ILE A 139 -6.64 -7.78 -5.26
CA ILE A 139 -7.38 -8.86 -5.89
C ILE A 139 -6.72 -10.20 -5.63
N SER A 140 -7.54 -11.24 -5.52
CA SER A 140 -7.09 -12.63 -5.50
C SER A 140 -8.06 -13.51 -6.29
N PHE A 141 -7.53 -14.44 -7.09
CA PHE A 141 -8.33 -15.38 -7.86
C PHE A 141 -7.51 -16.64 -8.18
N GLN A 142 -8.19 -17.73 -8.49
CA GLN A 142 -7.52 -18.96 -8.91
C GLN A 142 -7.03 -18.83 -10.35
N ASN A 143 -5.82 -19.34 -10.65
CA ASN A 143 -5.28 -19.32 -12.00
C ASN A 143 -6.23 -20.07 -12.96
N PRO A 144 -6.84 -19.39 -13.96
CA PRO A 144 -7.82 -19.99 -14.84
C PRO A 144 -7.26 -21.15 -15.69
N SER A 145 -5.95 -21.20 -15.94
CA SER A 145 -5.32 -22.33 -16.67
C SER A 145 -5.44 -23.67 -15.95
N LEU A 146 -5.80 -23.69 -14.67
CA LEU A 146 -5.95 -24.91 -13.88
C LEU A 146 -7.33 -25.55 -14.04
N TYR A 147 -8.28 -24.83 -14.63
CA TYR A 147 -9.57 -25.37 -15.03
C TYR A 147 -9.47 -25.76 -16.51
N PRO A 148 -9.38 -27.06 -16.86
CA PRO A 148 -9.58 -27.46 -18.24
C PRO A 148 -10.98 -27.02 -18.63
N SER A 149 -11.07 -26.08 -19.57
CA SER A 149 -12.34 -25.59 -20.11
C SER A 149 -13.20 -26.78 -20.52
N SER A 150 -14.32 -26.99 -19.84
CA SER A 150 -15.39 -27.86 -20.32
C SER A 150 -16.10 -27.14 -21.47
N GLN A 151 -15.45 -27.06 -22.63
CA GLN A 151 -16.10 -26.76 -23.91
C GLN A 151 -16.04 -27.99 -24.81
N THR A 152 -17.07 -28.83 -24.63
CA THR A 152 -17.74 -29.72 -25.58
C THR A 152 -16.96 -30.26 -26.79
N SER A 153 -16.67 -31.56 -26.76
CA SER A 153 -17.10 -32.47 -27.82
C SER A 153 -17.46 -33.82 -27.21
N SER A 154 -18.59 -34.36 -27.65
CA SER A 154 -19.23 -35.62 -27.26
C SER A 154 -18.27 -36.70 -26.76
N ASN A 155 -18.45 -37.16 -25.52
CA ASN A 155 -18.30 -38.56 -25.14
C ASN A 155 -19.09 -38.79 -23.85
N SER A 156 -19.99 -39.78 -23.89
CA SER A 156 -20.84 -40.18 -22.78
C SER A 156 -20.05 -40.34 -21.47
N PRO A 157 -20.57 -39.90 -20.31
CA PRO A 157 -19.89 -40.09 -19.05
C PRO A 157 -19.93 -41.57 -18.68
N SER A 158 -18.77 -42.23 -18.69
CA SER A 158 -18.62 -43.59 -18.18
C SER A 158 -18.77 -43.59 -16.65
N PRO A 159 -19.65 -44.44 -16.05
CA PRO A 159 -19.90 -44.47 -14.61
C PRO A 159 -18.77 -45.13 -13.79
N LEU A 160 -17.57 -45.27 -14.37
CA LEU A 160 -16.45 -46.03 -13.80
C LEU A 160 -15.15 -45.20 -13.64
N SER A 161 -15.20 -43.87 -13.78
CA SER A 161 -14.02 -43.04 -13.46
C SER A 161 -13.96 -42.75 -11.96
N SER A 162 -13.40 -43.68 -11.21
CA SER A 162 -12.95 -43.46 -9.83
C SER A 162 -11.57 -42.81 -9.85
N SER A 163 -11.49 -41.53 -10.23
CA SER A 163 -10.30 -40.71 -9.97
C SER A 163 -10.49 -39.96 -8.65
N PRO A 164 -9.77 -40.32 -7.56
CA PRO A 164 -9.89 -39.66 -6.26
C PRO A 164 -9.03 -38.39 -6.20
N PHE A 165 -8.78 -37.73 -7.33
CA PHE A 165 -7.99 -36.51 -7.37
C PHE A 165 -8.91 -35.31 -7.13
N LEU A 166 -9.31 -35.12 -5.86
CA LEU A 166 -9.61 -33.76 -5.42
C LEU A 166 -8.30 -32.96 -5.62
N PRO A 167 -8.28 -31.91 -6.45
CA PRO A 167 -7.07 -31.11 -6.59
C PRO A 167 -6.74 -30.54 -5.22
N ARG A 168 -5.60 -30.95 -4.67
CA ARG A 168 -5.05 -30.38 -3.45
C ARG A 168 -4.55 -29.00 -3.82
N PHE A 169 -5.39 -27.98 -3.64
CA PHE A 169 -5.08 -26.60 -3.93
C PHE A 169 -3.91 -26.14 -3.06
N THR A 170 -2.72 -26.09 -3.64
CA THR A 170 -1.55 -25.44 -3.03
C THR A 170 -1.61 -23.94 -3.28
N SER A 171 -0.99 -23.12 -2.41
CA SER A 171 -0.95 -21.65 -2.58
C SER A 171 -0.30 -21.17 -3.88
N ARG A 172 0.37 -22.05 -4.64
CA ARG A 172 0.97 -21.76 -5.96
C ARG A 172 -0.05 -21.52 -7.09
N HIS A 173 -1.35 -21.60 -6.79
CA HIS A 173 -2.43 -21.50 -7.77
C HIS A 173 -3.24 -20.21 -7.66
N THR A 174 -3.16 -19.51 -6.54
CA THR A 174 -3.82 -18.22 -6.35
C THR A 174 -2.94 -17.11 -6.92
N LEU A 175 -3.48 -16.34 -7.85
CA LEU A 175 -2.86 -15.14 -8.38
C LEU A 175 -3.36 -13.94 -7.58
N THR A 176 -2.45 -13.02 -7.26
CA THR A 176 -2.76 -11.80 -6.50
C THR A 176 -2.14 -10.58 -7.16
N ALA A 177 -2.81 -9.45 -7.05
CA ALA A 177 -2.27 -8.16 -7.45
C ALA A 177 -2.91 -7.04 -6.65
N THR A 178 -2.27 -5.89 -6.66
CA THR A 178 -2.78 -4.71 -5.97
C THR A 178 -2.42 -3.43 -6.70
N TYR A 179 -3.30 -2.45 -6.56
CA TYR A 179 -3.11 -1.07 -6.96
C TYR A 179 -3.52 -0.13 -5.84
N LEU A 180 -2.69 0.88 -5.59
CA LEU A 180 -2.95 1.95 -4.64
C LEU A 180 -4.05 2.88 -5.17
N PRO A 181 -4.74 3.65 -4.28
CA PRO A 181 -5.85 4.54 -4.67
C PRO A 181 -5.53 5.52 -5.81
N ASP A 182 -4.29 6.03 -5.86
CA ASP A 182 -3.87 7.05 -6.82
C ASP A 182 -3.62 6.50 -8.23
N VAL A 183 -3.43 5.20 -8.38
CA VAL A 183 -3.04 4.60 -9.68
C VAL A 183 -4.16 4.75 -10.71
N MET A 184 -5.41 4.51 -10.34
CA MET A 184 -6.53 4.48 -11.29
C MET A 184 -6.81 5.87 -11.87
N PRO A 185 -6.91 6.95 -11.06
CA PRO A 185 -7.01 8.32 -11.58
C PRO A 185 -5.81 8.71 -12.46
N GLU A 186 -4.58 8.35 -12.07
CA GLU A 186 -3.37 8.68 -12.84
C GLU A 186 -3.36 8.01 -14.22
N GLN A 187 -3.87 6.78 -14.31
CA GLN A 187 -3.98 6.05 -15.58
C GLN A 187 -5.25 6.42 -16.37
N GLY A 188 -6.22 7.07 -15.74
CA GLY A 188 -7.54 7.31 -16.31
C GLY A 188 -8.36 6.03 -16.50
N TRP A 189 -8.09 4.99 -15.70
CA TRP A 189 -8.80 3.71 -15.78
C TRP A 189 -10.15 3.76 -15.09
N ASP A 190 -11.16 3.17 -15.73
CA ASP A 190 -12.39 2.81 -15.05
C ASP A 190 -12.21 1.55 -14.17
N LYS A 191 -13.30 1.11 -13.52
CA LYS A 191 -13.25 -0.04 -12.61
C LYS A 191 -12.93 -1.35 -13.32
N VAL A 192 -13.46 -1.55 -14.52
CA VAL A 192 -13.27 -2.79 -15.29
C VAL A 192 -11.85 -2.84 -15.82
N GLU A 193 -11.38 -1.73 -16.40
CA GLU A 193 -10.01 -1.61 -16.90
C GLU A 193 -8.98 -1.82 -15.78
N ALA A 194 -9.22 -1.26 -14.59
CA ALA A 194 -8.35 -1.47 -13.43
C ALA A 194 -8.30 -2.93 -12.98
N VAL A 195 -9.45 -3.62 -12.95
CA VAL A 195 -9.52 -5.05 -12.59
C VAL A 195 -8.85 -5.93 -13.64
N ASP A 196 -9.09 -5.68 -14.92
CA ASP A 196 -8.46 -6.43 -16.02
C ASP A 196 -6.93 -6.25 -16.01
N SER A 197 -6.48 -5.01 -15.80
CA SER A 197 -5.06 -4.67 -15.62
C SER A 197 -4.46 -5.38 -14.41
N ALA A 198 -5.18 -5.41 -13.28
CA ALA A 198 -4.73 -6.10 -12.07
C ALA A 198 -4.63 -7.62 -12.28
N ILE A 199 -5.58 -8.23 -12.99
CA ILE A 199 -5.57 -9.65 -13.36
C ILE A 199 -4.32 -9.98 -14.19
N HIS A 200 -3.98 -9.13 -15.17
CA HIS A 200 -2.77 -9.28 -15.96
C HIS A 200 -1.50 -9.10 -15.12
N LYS A 201 -1.49 -8.09 -14.23
CA LYS A 201 -0.40 -7.85 -13.27
C LYS A 201 -0.19 -9.03 -12.32
N ALA A 202 -1.26 -9.73 -11.95
CA ALA A 202 -1.21 -10.93 -11.12
C ALA A 202 -0.56 -12.13 -11.84
N GLY A 203 -0.38 -12.04 -13.16
CA GLY A 203 0.32 -13.03 -13.98
C GLY A 203 -0.56 -13.77 -14.99
N TRP A 204 -1.86 -13.44 -15.07
CA TRP A 204 -2.73 -14.02 -16.11
C TRP A 204 -2.42 -13.44 -17.48
N LYS A 205 -2.15 -14.30 -18.47
CA LYS A 205 -1.78 -13.89 -19.83
C LYS A 205 -2.87 -14.14 -20.88
N GLY A 206 -3.96 -14.81 -20.52
CA GLY A 206 -5.07 -15.09 -21.42
C GLY A 206 -6.06 -13.92 -21.52
N THR A 207 -7.11 -14.11 -22.30
CA THR A 207 -8.21 -13.14 -22.39
C THR A 207 -8.93 -13.04 -21.04
N VAL A 208 -9.27 -11.83 -20.60
CA VAL A 208 -10.07 -11.61 -19.39
C VAL A 208 -11.55 -11.69 -19.77
N THR A 209 -12.21 -12.76 -19.36
CA THR A 209 -13.65 -12.96 -19.55
C THR A 209 -14.43 -12.49 -18.32
N GLU A 210 -15.74 -12.33 -18.48
CA GLU A 210 -16.61 -11.95 -17.37
C GLU A 210 -16.61 -12.97 -16.23
N ASP A 211 -16.49 -14.28 -16.54
CA ASP A 211 -16.35 -15.32 -15.52
C ASP A 211 -15.07 -15.17 -14.68
N ILE A 212 -13.96 -14.76 -15.32
CA ILE A 212 -12.71 -14.50 -14.61
C ILE A 212 -12.90 -13.31 -13.67
N ARG A 213 -13.52 -12.21 -14.14
CA ARG A 213 -13.81 -11.05 -13.27
C ARG A 213 -14.69 -11.43 -12.09
N ARG A 214 -15.74 -12.23 -12.31
CA ARG A 214 -16.63 -12.71 -11.25
C ARG A 214 -15.95 -13.67 -10.28
N SER A 215 -14.88 -14.34 -10.69
CA SER A 215 -14.07 -15.19 -9.82
C SER A 215 -13.11 -14.41 -8.91
N VAL A 216 -12.95 -13.10 -9.12
CA VAL A 216 -12.07 -12.26 -8.32
C VAL A 216 -12.71 -11.98 -6.95
N THR A 217 -11.99 -12.37 -5.90
CA THR A 217 -12.18 -11.83 -4.56
C THR A 217 -11.40 -10.52 -4.47
N LEU A 218 -12.11 -9.42 -4.24
CA LEU A 218 -11.54 -8.08 -4.11
C LEU A 218 -11.63 -7.62 -2.65
N ARG A 219 -10.51 -7.16 -2.10
CA ARG A 219 -10.49 -6.32 -0.90
C ARG A 219 -10.20 -4.88 -1.32
N ARG A 220 -10.97 -3.93 -0.81
CA ARG A 220 -10.72 -2.50 -0.96
C ARG A 220 -10.06 -1.95 0.30
N TYR A 221 -9.28 -0.89 0.15
CA TYR A 221 -8.62 -0.22 1.26
C TYR A 221 -8.40 1.25 0.92
N GLN A 222 -8.11 2.07 1.93
CA GLN A 222 -7.71 3.46 1.77
C GLN A 222 -6.23 3.66 2.11
N SER A 223 -5.70 4.82 1.76
CA SER A 223 -4.33 5.22 2.11
C SER A 223 -4.38 6.56 2.84
N ARG A 224 -3.67 6.65 3.97
CA ARG A 224 -3.43 7.92 4.68
C ARG A 224 -1.95 8.26 4.51
N LYS A 225 -1.66 9.50 4.09
CA LYS A 225 -0.33 9.92 3.64
C LYS A 225 0.14 11.20 4.34
N CYS A 226 1.37 11.18 4.84
CA CYS A 226 2.12 12.39 5.21
C CYS A 226 3.23 12.65 4.21
N THR A 227 3.66 13.90 4.12
CA THR A 227 4.91 14.29 3.46
C THR A 227 5.60 15.37 4.27
N VAL A 228 6.93 15.32 4.35
CA VAL A 228 7.76 16.37 4.97
C VAL A 228 8.96 16.66 4.08
N GLY A 229 9.38 17.92 4.02
CA GLY A 229 10.62 18.32 3.37
C GLY A 229 11.83 18.26 4.29
N TRP A 230 13.03 18.31 3.70
CA TRP A 230 14.28 18.40 4.44
C TRP A 230 14.31 19.51 5.50
N ASP A 231 13.87 20.72 5.15
CA ASP A 231 13.90 21.87 6.07
C ASP A 231 13.04 21.65 7.33
N GLU A 232 11.93 20.93 7.20
CA GLU A 232 11.06 20.56 8.32
C GLU A 232 11.71 19.48 9.19
N PHE A 233 12.35 18.49 8.57
CA PHE A 233 13.12 17.47 9.29
C PHE A 233 14.27 18.09 10.09
N VAL A 234 15.03 19.02 9.50
CA VAL A 234 16.14 19.71 10.20
C VAL A 234 15.61 20.48 11.42
N GLN A 235 14.50 21.20 11.27
CA GLN A 235 13.87 21.91 12.39
C GLN A 235 13.40 20.95 13.48
N TRP A 236 12.74 19.85 13.09
CA TRP A 236 12.31 18.82 14.02
C TRP A 236 13.51 18.21 14.78
N ARG A 237 14.58 17.85 14.08
CA ARG A 237 15.77 17.22 14.68
C ARG A 237 16.47 18.14 15.68
N ARG A 238 16.64 19.43 15.33
CA ARG A 238 17.19 20.46 16.24
C ARG A 238 16.37 20.59 17.52
N ALA A 239 15.05 20.56 17.40
CA ALA A 239 14.16 20.61 18.56
C ALA A 239 14.24 19.36 19.47
N HIS A 240 14.78 18.25 18.96
CA HIS A 240 14.88 16.97 19.66
C HIS A 240 16.33 16.60 20.06
N GLY A 241 17.23 17.59 20.11
CA GLY A 241 18.53 17.45 20.81
C GLY A 241 19.78 17.44 19.92
N ASP A 242 19.66 17.65 18.61
CA ASP A 242 20.80 17.80 17.71
C ASP A 242 21.06 19.27 17.35
N GLU A 243 21.87 19.96 18.16
CA GLU A 243 22.28 21.35 17.91
C GLU A 243 23.31 21.49 16.76
N SER A 244 23.80 20.38 16.19
CA SER A 244 24.90 20.38 15.21
C SER A 244 24.46 20.56 13.76
N MET A 245 23.15 20.50 13.49
CA MET A 245 22.54 20.76 12.17
C MET A 245 22.21 22.21 11.94
#